data_AF-A0A452ZF57-F1
#
_entry.id   AF-A0A452ZF57-F1
#
_cell.length_a   1.000
_cell.length_b   1.000
_cell.length_c   1.000
_cell.angle_alpha   90.00
_cell.angle_beta   90.00
_cell.angle_gamma   90.00
#
_symmetry.space_group_name_H-M   'P 1'
#
loop_
_entity.id
_entity.type
_entity.pdbx_description
1 polymer ?
#
loop_
_entity_poly.entity_id
_entity_poly.type
_entity_poly.pdbx_seq_one_letter_code
_entity_poly.pdbx_strand_id
1 'polypeptide(L)'
;RDKAQVRVWRRPGRAVDRATAEHLFEVINAREAVLRRLIRRCAYLKYVEARLGDRTLYADEILRDGFCLNMIDTPLCPLKVVTNLQEAVWDADIVINGLPSTETREVFGEIGRYWKERINPPIIISLAKGIEASLDPMPRIITPTQMIANATGVPLENILYLGGPNIASEIYNKEYANARICGSEKWRKPLSKFLRQPHFIVWDNSDLITHEVMGGLKNIYAIGAGKFPFALNHCLILLSMPHIISFS
;
A
#
# COMPACT_ATOMS: atom_id res chain seq x y z
N ARG A 1 -24.29 -2.98 11.12
CA ARG A 1 -22.81 -3.06 11.02
C ARG A 1 -22.42 -2.10 9.92
N ASP A 2 -22.11 -0.87 10.29
CA ASP A 2 -21.69 0.15 9.34
C ASP A 2 -20.46 -0.38 8.60
N LYS A 3 -20.57 -0.45 7.27
CA LYS A 3 -19.50 -0.98 6.42
C LYS A 3 -18.41 0.09 6.38
N ALA A 4 -17.25 -0.19 6.97
CA ALA A 4 -16.06 0.64 6.81
C ALA A 4 -15.84 0.94 5.32
N GLN A 5 -15.74 2.22 4.97
CA GLN A 5 -15.51 2.66 3.61
C GLN A 5 -14.01 2.63 3.32
N VAL A 6 -13.60 1.70 2.46
CA VAL A 6 -12.20 1.59 2.05
C VAL A 6 -11.99 2.32 0.73
N ARG A 7 -11.08 3.30 0.73
CA ARG A 7 -10.61 4.00 -0.47
C ARG A 7 -9.14 3.70 -0.71
N VAL A 8 -8.78 3.51 -1.98
CA VAL A 8 -7.39 3.33 -2.39
C VAL A 8 -7.01 4.47 -3.32
N TRP A 9 -6.04 5.27 -2.91
CA TRP A 9 -5.48 6.30 -3.75
C TRP A 9 -4.31 5.77 -4.58
N ARG A 10 -4.33 6.13 -5.87
CA ARG A 10 -3.26 5.84 -6.82
C ARG A 10 -3.02 7.06 -7.71
N ARG A 11 -1.75 7.39 -7.97
CA ARG A 11 -1.38 8.36 -9.02
C ARG A 11 -1.87 7.87 -10.39
N PRO A 12 -2.63 8.68 -11.14
CA PRO A 12 -3.11 8.30 -12.47
C PRO A 12 -1.96 8.25 -13.50
N GLY A 13 -2.23 7.66 -14.66
CA GLY A 13 -1.38 7.83 -15.85
C GLY A 13 -0.28 6.79 -16.06
N ARG A 14 -0.13 5.80 -15.16
CA ARG A 14 0.73 4.64 -15.45
C ARG A 14 0.04 3.70 -16.43
N ALA A 15 0.46 3.78 -17.69
CA ALA A 15 -0.02 2.90 -18.75
C ALA A 15 0.36 1.44 -18.48
N VAL A 16 -0.54 0.54 -18.88
CA VAL A 16 -0.29 -0.91 -18.94
C VAL A 16 0.34 -1.20 -20.30
N ASP A 17 1.48 -1.89 -20.31
CA ASP A 17 2.11 -2.30 -21.56
C ASP A 17 1.30 -3.42 -22.25
N ARG A 18 1.55 -3.61 -23.55
CA ARG A 18 0.78 -4.56 -24.37
C ARG A 18 0.92 -6.00 -23.88
N ALA A 19 2.11 -6.44 -23.48
CA ALA A 19 2.33 -7.80 -23.00
C ALA A 19 1.56 -8.05 -21.69
N THR A 20 1.56 -7.07 -20.79
CA THR A 20 0.75 -7.11 -19.57
C THR A 20 -0.75 -7.13 -19.88
N ALA A 21 -1.21 -6.35 -20.87
CA ALA A 21 -2.63 -6.34 -21.27
C ALA A 21 -3.07 -7.69 -21.87
N GLU A 22 -2.22 -8.31 -22.69
CA GLU A 22 -2.43 -9.67 -23.23
C GLU A 22 -2.50 -10.70 -22.09
N HIS A 23 -1.54 -10.68 -21.15
CA HIS A 23 -1.54 -11.57 -19.98
C HIS A 23 -2.79 -11.38 -19.10
N LEU A 24 -3.19 -10.13 -18.87
CA LEU A 24 -4.39 -9.82 -18.09
C LEU A 24 -5.65 -10.41 -18.74
N PHE A 25 -5.74 -10.37 -20.07
CA PHE A 25 -6.84 -10.98 -20.82
C PHE A 25 -6.89 -12.50 -20.64
N GLU A 26 -5.74 -13.17 -20.64
CA GLU A 26 -5.64 -14.61 -20.37
C GLU A 26 -6.11 -14.95 -18.95
N VAL A 27 -5.65 -14.19 -17.95
CA VAL A 27 -6.07 -14.38 -16.54
C VAL A 27 -7.57 -14.18 -16.37
N ILE A 28 -8.16 -13.19 -17.04
CA ILE A 28 -9.62 -12.96 -17.02
C ILE A 28 -10.37 -14.17 -17.55
N ASN A 29 -9.95 -14.73 -18.70
CA ASN A 29 -10.63 -15.85 -19.34
C ASN A 29 -10.41 -17.18 -18.62
N ALA A 30 -9.27 -17.36 -17.96
CA ALA A 30 -9.00 -18.54 -17.15
C ALA A 30 -9.91 -18.61 -15.89
N ARG A 31 -10.57 -17.52 -15.49
CA ARG A 31 -11.33 -17.42 -14.24
C ARG A 31 -12.78 -17.01 -14.50
N GLU A 32 -13.66 -18.00 -14.55
CA GLU A 32 -15.09 -17.82 -14.86
C GLU A 32 -15.79 -16.77 -13.98
N ALA A 33 -15.52 -16.74 -12.68
CA ALA A 33 -16.11 -15.77 -11.76
C ALA A 33 -15.71 -14.32 -12.09
N VAL A 34 -14.46 -14.11 -12.52
CA VAL A 34 -13.93 -12.80 -12.91
C VAL A 34 -14.53 -12.37 -14.24
N LEU A 35 -14.55 -13.28 -15.23
CA LEU A 35 -15.15 -13.05 -16.54
C LEU A 35 -16.63 -12.64 -16.41
N ARG A 36 -17.44 -13.44 -15.70
CA ARG A 36 -18.86 -13.15 -15.45
C ARG A 36 -19.07 -11.79 -14.77
N ARG A 37 -18.20 -11.42 -13.82
CA ARG A 37 -18.24 -10.12 -13.14
C ARG A 37 -18.00 -8.96 -14.10
N LEU A 38 -16.98 -9.07 -14.97
CA LEU A 38 -16.62 -8.02 -15.91
C LEU A 38 -17.66 -7.83 -17.01
N ILE A 39 -18.26 -8.93 -17.51
CA ILE A 39 -19.35 -8.87 -18.49
C ILE A 39 -20.56 -8.12 -17.91
N ARG A 40 -20.98 -8.46 -16.69
CA ARG A 40 -22.13 -7.80 -16.02
C ARG A 40 -21.94 -6.30 -15.80
N ARG A 41 -20.70 -5.81 -15.73
CA ARG A 41 -20.36 -4.40 -15.57
C ARG A 41 -20.05 -3.69 -16.89
N CYS A 42 -20.26 -4.34 -18.03
CA CYS A 42 -19.84 -3.87 -19.36
C CYS A 42 -18.34 -3.53 -19.44
N ALA A 43 -17.55 -4.12 -18.55
CA ALA A 43 -16.12 -3.85 -18.40
C ALA A 43 -15.27 -4.82 -19.22
N TYR A 44 -15.83 -5.90 -19.77
CA TYR A 44 -15.05 -6.89 -20.52
C TYR A 44 -14.52 -6.34 -21.85
N LEU A 45 -15.32 -5.55 -22.57
CA LEU A 45 -14.99 -5.01 -23.90
C LEU A 45 -13.68 -4.18 -23.87
N LYS A 46 -13.46 -3.40 -22.81
CA LYS A 46 -12.24 -2.59 -22.67
C LYS A 46 -10.95 -3.43 -22.69
N TYR A 47 -10.99 -4.66 -22.18
CA TYR A 47 -9.84 -5.56 -22.16
C TYR A 47 -9.63 -6.22 -23.52
N VAL A 48 -10.71 -6.42 -24.29
CA VAL A 48 -10.61 -6.87 -25.68
C VAL A 48 -9.96 -5.78 -26.53
N GLU A 49 -10.45 -4.54 -26.46
CA GLU A 49 -9.87 -3.38 -27.17
C GLU A 49 -8.40 -3.17 -26.80
N ALA A 50 -8.07 -3.30 -25.52
CA ALA A 50 -6.70 -3.16 -25.04
C ALA A 50 -5.76 -4.24 -25.59
N ARG A 51 -6.23 -5.49 -25.69
CA ARG A 51 -5.49 -6.59 -26.32
C ARG A 51 -5.25 -6.32 -27.81
N LEU A 52 -6.25 -5.79 -28.51
CA LEU A 52 -6.15 -5.46 -29.94
C LEU A 52 -5.23 -4.26 -30.20
N GLY A 53 -4.96 -3.45 -29.18
CA GLY A 53 -4.15 -2.23 -29.28
C GLY A 53 -4.97 -0.97 -29.57
N ASP A 54 -6.30 -1.08 -29.61
CA ASP A 54 -7.22 0.03 -29.89
C ASP A 54 -7.40 0.96 -28.68
N ARG A 55 -7.03 0.49 -27.49
CA ARG A 55 -7.15 1.22 -26.22
C ARG A 55 -5.93 1.03 -25.34
N THR A 56 -5.46 2.11 -24.73
CA THR A 56 -4.49 2.02 -23.62
C THR A 56 -5.23 1.80 -22.30
N LEU A 57 -4.85 0.78 -21.54
CA LEU A 57 -5.30 0.62 -20.16
C LEU A 57 -4.38 1.40 -19.22
N TYR A 58 -4.97 1.94 -18.15
CA TYR A 58 -4.21 2.52 -17.05
C TYR A 58 -4.30 1.67 -15.79
N ALA A 59 -3.24 1.75 -14.98
CA ALA A 59 -3.11 0.95 -13.78
C ALA A 59 -4.19 1.23 -12.72
N ASP A 60 -4.72 2.46 -12.65
CA ASP A 60 -5.83 2.81 -11.78
C ASP A 60 -7.16 2.22 -12.26
N GLU A 61 -7.38 2.14 -13.57
CA GLU A 61 -8.57 1.50 -14.13
C GLU A 61 -8.62 0.02 -13.77
N ILE A 62 -7.55 -0.72 -14.07
CA ILE A 62 -7.52 -2.16 -13.79
C ILE A 62 -7.62 -2.45 -12.28
N LEU A 63 -7.13 -1.54 -11.43
CA LEU A 63 -7.24 -1.67 -9.97
C LEU A 63 -8.69 -1.50 -9.49
N ARG A 64 -9.49 -0.62 -10.12
CA ARG A 64 -10.94 -0.52 -9.85
C ARG A 64 -11.66 -1.82 -10.15
N ASP A 65 -11.21 -2.53 -11.18
CA ASP A 65 -11.75 -3.84 -11.55
C ASP A 65 -11.21 -4.99 -10.70
N GLY A 66 -10.26 -4.72 -9.80
CA GLY A 66 -9.66 -5.71 -8.91
C GLY A 66 -8.43 -6.39 -9.49
N PHE A 67 -7.61 -5.70 -10.27
CA PHE A 67 -6.32 -6.22 -10.75
C PHE A 67 -5.16 -5.30 -10.36
N CYS A 68 -4.03 -5.87 -9.98
CA CYS A 68 -2.82 -5.13 -9.65
C CYS A 68 -1.70 -5.54 -10.61
N LEU A 69 -0.98 -4.59 -11.22
CA LEU A 69 0.10 -4.92 -12.18
C LEU A 69 1.19 -5.81 -11.56
N ASN A 70 1.45 -5.67 -10.27
CA ASN A 70 2.50 -6.42 -9.60
C ASN A 70 2.03 -7.82 -9.16
N MET A 71 0.74 -8.13 -9.34
CA MET A 71 0.10 -9.39 -8.96
C MET A 71 -1.04 -9.71 -9.93
N ILE A 72 -0.75 -9.71 -11.24
CA ILE A 72 -1.77 -9.85 -12.31
C ILE A 72 -2.52 -11.18 -12.18
N ASP A 73 -1.82 -12.25 -11.83
CA ASP A 73 -2.39 -13.58 -11.63
C ASP A 73 -3.31 -13.67 -10.41
N THR A 74 -3.46 -12.58 -9.66
CA THR A 74 -4.08 -12.56 -8.35
C THR A 74 -5.24 -11.55 -8.31
N PRO A 75 -6.39 -11.87 -8.94
CA PRO A 75 -7.53 -10.97 -9.01
C PRO A 75 -8.12 -10.72 -7.64
N LEU A 76 -8.18 -9.45 -7.28
CA LEU A 76 -8.73 -8.92 -6.04
C LEU A 76 -10.25 -8.69 -6.16
N CYS A 77 -10.84 -8.38 -5.02
CA CYS A 77 -12.16 -7.75 -4.98
C CYS A 77 -12.08 -6.36 -5.62
N PRO A 78 -13.16 -5.87 -6.27
CA PRO A 78 -13.19 -4.51 -6.78
C PRO A 78 -13.01 -3.51 -5.63
N LEU A 79 -12.14 -2.52 -5.83
CA LEU A 79 -11.80 -1.51 -4.83
C LEU A 79 -12.32 -0.14 -5.28
N LYS A 80 -12.65 0.73 -4.31
CA LYS A 80 -12.94 2.13 -4.61
C LYS A 80 -11.61 2.86 -4.81
N VAL A 81 -11.15 2.93 -6.07
CA VAL A 81 -9.91 3.63 -6.43
C VAL A 81 -10.20 5.07 -6.80
N VAL A 82 -9.58 5.98 -6.07
CA VAL A 82 -9.68 7.44 -6.27
C VAL A 82 -8.32 7.97 -6.75
N THR A 83 -8.36 8.94 -7.66
CA THR A 83 -7.15 9.61 -8.19
C THR A 83 -6.92 10.97 -7.52
N ASN A 84 -7.97 11.55 -6.94
CA ASN A 84 -7.88 12.76 -6.13
C ASN A 84 -7.40 12.41 -4.71
N LEU A 85 -6.28 13.01 -4.30
CA LEU A 85 -5.65 12.74 -3.01
C LEU A 85 -6.48 13.29 -1.83
N GLN A 86 -7.09 14.47 -1.98
CA GLN A 86 -7.95 15.06 -0.95
C GLN A 86 -9.17 14.17 -0.69
N GLU A 87 -9.85 13.70 -1.74
CA GLU A 87 -10.98 12.76 -1.61
C GLU A 87 -10.56 11.48 -0.88
N ALA A 88 -9.32 11.05 -1.04
CA ALA A 88 -8.85 9.84 -0.38
C ALA A 88 -8.67 9.99 1.13
N VAL A 89 -8.29 11.17 1.63
CA VAL A 89 -7.77 11.33 3.01
C VAL A 89 -8.57 12.30 3.89
N TRP A 90 -9.51 13.05 3.31
CA TRP A 90 -10.22 14.13 3.99
C TRP A 90 -10.98 13.68 5.25
N ASP A 91 -11.69 12.56 5.19
CA ASP A 91 -12.53 11.99 6.26
C ASP A 91 -12.03 10.61 6.70
N ALA A 92 -10.76 10.28 6.44
CA ALA A 92 -10.16 9.01 6.83
C ALA A 92 -9.88 8.98 8.34
N ASP A 93 -10.29 7.94 9.05
CA ASP A 93 -9.91 7.69 10.44
C ASP A 93 -8.56 6.97 10.53
N ILE A 94 -8.33 6.02 9.61
CA ILE A 94 -7.07 5.28 9.48
C ILE A 94 -6.53 5.46 8.07
N VAL A 95 -5.25 5.80 7.97
CA VAL A 95 -4.53 6.01 6.72
C VAL A 95 -3.34 5.06 6.69
N ILE A 96 -3.31 4.15 5.73
CA ILE A 96 -2.22 3.22 5.53
C ILE A 96 -1.33 3.74 4.40
N ASN A 97 -0.06 4.00 4.71
CA ASN A 97 0.96 4.39 3.75
C ASN A 97 1.64 3.16 3.14
N GLY A 98 1.35 2.87 1.87
CA GLY A 98 2.06 1.89 1.05
C GLY A 98 3.10 2.50 0.10
N LEU A 99 3.39 3.80 0.20
CA LEU A 99 4.39 4.47 -0.64
C LEU A 99 5.81 4.06 -0.25
N PRO A 100 6.77 4.06 -1.20
CA PRO A 100 8.18 3.99 -0.86
C PRO A 100 8.59 5.24 -0.04
N SER A 101 9.68 5.12 0.73
CA SER A 101 10.16 6.22 1.58
C SER A 101 10.49 7.48 0.77
N THR A 102 10.96 7.33 -0.47
CA THR A 102 11.33 8.43 -1.38
C THR A 102 10.15 9.32 -1.77
N GLU A 103 8.94 8.77 -1.88
CA GLU A 103 7.73 9.51 -2.26
C GLU A 103 6.92 9.96 -1.04
N THR A 104 7.17 9.36 0.12
CA THR A 104 6.39 9.58 1.34
C THR A 104 6.38 11.05 1.74
N ARG A 105 7.53 11.73 1.71
CA ARG A 105 7.63 13.14 2.14
C ARG A 105 6.78 14.09 1.28
N GLU A 106 6.86 13.95 -0.04
CA GLU A 106 6.13 14.79 -0.99
C GLU A 106 4.61 14.61 -0.79
N VAL A 107 4.14 13.36 -0.83
CA VAL A 107 2.71 13.06 -0.78
C VAL A 107 2.13 13.42 0.59
N PHE A 108 2.81 13.10 1.70
CA PHE A 108 2.32 13.48 3.02
C PHE A 108 2.41 14.99 3.30
N GLY A 109 3.30 15.71 2.61
CA GLY A 109 3.33 17.18 2.65
C GLY A 109 2.07 17.81 2.02
N GLU A 110 1.57 17.23 0.93
CA GLU A 110 0.28 17.62 0.36
C GLU A 110 -0.89 17.26 1.28
N ILE A 111 -0.90 16.03 1.78
CA ILE A 111 -1.95 15.53 2.69
C ILE A 111 -2.04 16.39 3.95
N GLY A 112 -0.90 16.78 4.51
CA GLY A 112 -0.82 17.65 5.68
C GLY A 112 -1.59 18.95 5.52
N ARG A 113 -1.71 19.48 4.29
CA ARG A 113 -2.49 20.70 4.02
C ARG A 113 -3.99 20.47 4.24
N TYR A 114 -4.50 19.31 3.83
CA TYR A 114 -5.92 18.96 4.00
C TYR A 114 -6.28 18.64 5.45
N TRP A 115 -5.34 18.11 6.24
CA TRP A 115 -5.59 17.76 7.64
C TRP A 115 -5.51 18.94 8.60
N LYS A 116 -4.93 20.07 8.20
CA LYS A 116 -4.96 21.30 9.03
C LYS A 116 -6.37 21.75 9.37
N GLU A 117 -7.35 21.44 8.53
CA GLU A 117 -8.76 21.80 8.71
C GLU A 117 -9.53 20.79 9.55
N ARG A 118 -8.91 19.65 9.92
CA ARG A 118 -9.57 18.61 10.72
C ARG A 118 -9.40 18.85 12.21
N ILE A 119 -10.47 18.61 12.95
CA ILE A 119 -10.48 18.64 14.42
C ILE A 119 -9.67 17.47 14.98
N ASN A 120 -9.83 16.27 14.41
CA ASN A 120 -9.16 15.05 14.86
C ASN A 120 -8.16 14.57 13.80
N PRO A 121 -6.86 14.42 14.16
CA PRO A 121 -5.88 13.85 13.24
C PRO A 121 -6.13 12.34 13.06
N PRO A 122 -5.89 11.80 11.85
CA PRO A 122 -6.05 10.38 11.60
C PRO A 122 -4.95 9.54 12.25
N ILE A 123 -5.20 8.25 12.36
CA ILE A 123 -4.19 7.24 12.72
C ILE A 123 -3.49 6.81 11.44
N ILE A 124 -2.16 6.83 11.43
CA ILE A 124 -1.37 6.50 10.24
C ILE A 124 -0.63 5.18 10.48
N ILE A 125 -0.73 4.23 9.57
CA ILE A 125 0.06 2.99 9.58
C ILE A 125 1.00 3.01 8.37
N SER A 126 2.29 3.18 8.60
CA SER A 126 3.31 3.18 7.57
C SER A 126 3.87 1.79 7.31
N LEU A 127 3.86 1.38 6.04
CA LEU A 127 4.54 0.19 5.55
C LEU A 127 5.80 0.56 4.75
N ALA A 128 6.08 1.86 4.61
CA ALA A 128 7.20 2.37 3.87
C ALA A 128 8.50 1.76 4.43
N LYS A 129 9.27 1.14 3.54
CA LYS A 129 10.60 0.61 3.84
C LYS A 129 11.62 1.52 3.20
N GLY A 130 12.67 1.85 3.95
CA GLY A 130 13.72 2.76 3.53
C GLY A 130 13.97 3.82 4.58
N ILE A 131 15.19 4.31 4.63
CA ILE A 131 15.61 5.40 5.52
C ILE A 131 16.20 6.51 4.66
N GLU A 132 16.02 7.75 5.08
CA GLU A 132 16.67 8.90 4.45
C GLU A 132 17.83 9.36 5.32
N ALA A 133 18.99 9.60 4.71
CA ALA A 133 20.12 10.20 5.39
C ALA A 133 20.10 11.72 5.14
N SER A 134 19.89 12.50 6.19
CA SER A 134 20.06 13.96 6.15
C SER A 134 21.45 14.30 6.65
N LEU A 135 22.23 15.05 5.86
CA LEU A 135 23.60 15.43 6.20
C LEU A 135 23.71 16.79 6.90
N ASP A 136 22.65 17.61 6.82
CA ASP A 136 22.58 18.97 7.36
C ASP A 136 21.49 19.06 8.46
N PRO A 137 21.70 19.77 9.58
CA PRO A 137 22.96 20.38 10.05
C PRO A 137 23.93 19.37 10.67
N MET A 138 23.46 18.14 10.92
CA MET A 138 24.27 17.02 11.37
C MET A 138 23.75 15.73 10.73
N PRO A 139 24.63 14.78 10.35
CA PRO A 139 24.24 13.49 9.83
C PRO A 139 23.26 12.78 10.76
N ARG A 140 22.03 12.55 10.25
CA ARG A 140 20.99 11.80 10.96
C ARG A 140 20.19 10.93 10.02
N ILE A 141 19.72 9.83 10.57
CA ILE A 141 18.77 8.94 9.91
C ILE A 141 17.38 9.48 10.17
N ILE A 142 16.62 9.73 9.12
CA ILE A 142 15.20 10.08 9.18
C ILE A 142 14.42 8.84 8.79
N THR A 143 13.54 8.40 9.69
CA THR A 143 12.68 7.24 9.44
C THR A 143 11.36 7.67 8.78
N PRO A 144 10.70 6.80 8.01
CA PRO A 144 9.42 7.12 7.37
C PRO A 144 8.35 7.68 8.32
N THR A 145 8.23 7.14 9.54
CA THR A 145 7.31 7.68 10.56
C THR A 145 7.65 9.12 10.93
N GLN A 146 8.93 9.46 11.07
CA GLN A 146 9.38 10.85 11.31
C GLN A 146 9.13 11.74 10.08
N MET A 147 9.32 11.23 8.85
CA MET A 147 9.00 11.98 7.64
C MET A 147 7.52 12.36 7.60
N ILE A 148 6.64 11.40 7.90
CA ILE A 148 5.19 11.61 7.95
C ILE A 148 4.84 12.65 9.02
N ALA A 149 5.38 12.49 10.23
CA ALA A 149 5.14 13.43 11.33
C ALA A 149 5.55 14.87 10.96
N ASN A 150 6.76 15.03 10.42
CA ASN A 150 7.30 16.33 10.02
C ASN A 150 6.52 16.96 8.85
N ALA A 151 6.07 16.15 7.88
CA ALA A 151 5.34 16.63 6.71
C ALA A 151 3.90 17.02 7.03
N THR A 152 3.26 16.33 7.97
CA THR A 152 1.81 16.47 8.24
C THR A 152 1.48 17.27 9.49
N GLY A 153 2.42 17.35 10.44
CA GLY A 153 2.15 17.83 11.79
C GLY A 153 1.35 16.86 12.67
N VAL A 154 1.06 15.64 12.18
CA VAL A 154 0.38 14.62 12.98
C VAL A 154 1.32 14.15 14.11
N PRO A 155 0.83 14.09 15.36
CA PRO A 155 1.62 13.59 16.48
C PRO A 155 2.17 12.18 16.21
N LEU A 156 3.46 11.95 16.53
CA LEU A 156 4.10 10.64 16.38
C LEU A 156 3.35 9.52 17.12
N GLU A 157 2.61 9.83 18.18
CA GLU A 157 1.76 8.87 18.90
C GLU A 157 0.65 8.27 18.03
N ASN A 158 0.21 8.96 16.97
CA ASN A 158 -0.81 8.49 16.04
C ASN A 158 -0.20 7.81 14.81
N ILE A 159 1.12 7.69 14.73
CA ILE A 159 1.82 7.08 13.60
C ILE A 159 2.42 5.75 14.05
N LEU A 160 2.06 4.69 13.34
CA LEU A 160 2.55 3.33 13.55
C LEU A 160 3.36 2.87 12.36
N TYR A 161 4.27 1.94 12.58
CA TYR A 161 4.97 1.20 11.54
C TYR A 161 4.47 -0.24 11.51
N LEU A 162 4.18 -0.77 10.33
CA LEU A 162 3.89 -2.19 10.12
C LEU A 162 4.96 -2.79 9.20
N GLY A 163 5.72 -3.75 9.73
CA GLY A 163 6.81 -4.39 8.99
C GLY A 163 6.93 -5.88 9.32
N GLY A 164 7.68 -6.63 8.50
CA GLY A 164 7.91 -8.05 8.70
C GLY A 164 8.23 -8.80 7.40
N PRO A 165 8.43 -10.13 7.48
CA PRO A 165 8.40 -11.02 6.32
C PRO A 165 6.95 -11.18 5.85
N ASN A 166 6.52 -10.32 4.93
CA ASN A 166 5.11 -10.17 4.58
C ASN A 166 4.90 -10.04 3.07
N ILE A 167 5.37 -11.05 2.33
CA ILE A 167 5.29 -11.10 0.87
C ILE A 167 3.81 -11.07 0.42
N ALA A 168 3.44 -10.10 -0.41
CA ALA A 168 2.04 -9.86 -0.75
C ALA A 168 1.34 -11.06 -1.42
N SER A 169 2.04 -11.76 -2.32
CA SER A 169 1.53 -12.96 -2.99
C SER A 169 1.33 -14.14 -2.03
N GLU A 170 2.27 -14.36 -1.12
CA GLU A 170 2.19 -15.40 -0.09
C GLU A 170 0.98 -15.16 0.83
N ILE A 171 0.80 -13.93 1.30
CA ILE A 171 -0.35 -13.56 2.13
C ILE A 171 -1.66 -13.78 1.37
N TYR A 172 -1.70 -13.44 0.07
CA TYR A 172 -2.88 -13.71 -0.77
C TYR A 172 -3.21 -15.19 -0.85
N ASN A 173 -2.19 -16.01 -1.06
CA ASN A 173 -2.30 -17.45 -1.16
C ASN A 173 -2.57 -18.12 0.20
N LYS A 174 -2.78 -17.34 1.27
CA LYS A 174 -3.01 -17.80 2.64
C LYS A 174 -1.84 -18.60 3.20
N GLU A 175 -0.64 -18.33 2.72
CA GLU A 175 0.58 -18.82 3.33
C GLU A 175 0.82 -18.09 4.66
N TYR A 176 1.48 -18.78 5.59
CA TYR A 176 1.71 -18.24 6.92
C TYR A 176 2.68 -17.06 6.87
N ALA A 177 2.19 -15.88 7.24
CA ALA A 177 2.98 -14.66 7.30
C ALA A 177 2.93 -14.04 8.70
N ASN A 178 4.03 -13.42 9.08
CA ASN A 178 4.18 -12.72 10.35
C ASN A 178 4.49 -11.25 10.11
N ALA A 179 3.82 -10.37 10.85
CA ALA A 179 4.10 -8.95 10.87
C ALA A 179 4.24 -8.42 12.30
N ARG A 180 4.91 -7.29 12.41
CA ARG A 180 5.16 -6.52 13.63
C ARG A 180 4.58 -5.13 13.44
N ILE A 181 3.73 -4.70 14.36
CA ILE A 181 3.24 -3.33 14.43
C ILE A 181 3.95 -2.61 15.59
N CYS A 182 4.56 -1.48 15.29
CA CYS A 182 5.33 -0.68 16.23
C CYS A 182 4.80 0.74 16.34
N GLY A 183 4.91 1.35 17.52
CA GLY A 183 4.52 2.73 17.79
C GLY A 183 3.85 2.88 19.15
N SER A 184 2.94 3.84 19.31
CA SER A 184 2.29 4.12 20.61
C SER A 184 1.44 2.96 21.11
N GLU A 185 1.46 2.74 22.43
CA GLU A 185 0.64 1.72 23.10
C GLU A 185 -0.87 1.92 22.87
N LYS A 186 -1.29 3.18 22.80
CA LYS A 186 -2.67 3.60 22.54
C LYS A 186 -3.27 2.89 21.33
N TRP A 187 -2.50 2.77 20.25
CA TRP A 187 -2.98 2.25 18.97
C TRP A 187 -2.40 0.88 18.60
N ARG A 188 -1.16 0.54 19.00
CA ARG A 188 -0.50 -0.71 18.58
C ARG A 188 -1.26 -1.96 19.02
N LYS A 189 -1.83 -1.98 20.24
CA LYS A 189 -2.57 -3.12 20.80
C LYS A 189 -3.93 -3.37 20.13
N PRO A 190 -4.82 -2.36 19.98
CA PRO A 190 -6.08 -2.58 19.27
C PRO A 190 -5.86 -2.88 17.78
N LEU A 191 -4.92 -2.18 17.12
CA LEU A 191 -4.68 -2.40 15.69
C LEU A 191 -3.95 -3.71 15.40
N SER A 192 -3.05 -4.19 16.27
CA SER A 192 -2.47 -5.54 16.11
C SER A 192 -3.56 -6.62 16.13
N LYS A 193 -4.53 -6.51 17.05
CA LYS A 193 -5.67 -7.43 17.13
C LYS A 193 -6.58 -7.32 15.91
N PHE A 194 -6.85 -6.09 15.45
CA PHE A 194 -7.68 -5.84 14.28
C PHE A 194 -7.08 -6.42 12.99
N LEU A 195 -5.77 -6.32 12.81
CA LEU A 195 -5.07 -6.80 11.62
C LEU A 195 -4.81 -8.32 11.62
N ARG A 196 -4.97 -9.01 12.75
CA ARG A 196 -4.74 -10.47 12.83
C ARG A 196 -5.76 -11.24 12.00
N GLN A 197 -5.26 -12.20 11.23
CA GLN A 197 -6.03 -13.20 10.51
C GLN A 197 -5.43 -14.59 10.77
N PRO A 198 -6.14 -15.71 10.51
CA PRO A 198 -5.62 -17.06 10.79
C PRO A 198 -4.25 -17.36 10.18
N HIS A 199 -3.97 -16.82 8.98
CA HIS A 199 -2.71 -17.02 8.25
C HIS A 199 -1.79 -15.79 8.29
N PHE A 200 -2.23 -14.69 8.92
CA PHE A 200 -1.47 -13.44 9.03
C PHE A 200 -1.44 -12.99 10.48
N ILE A 201 -0.35 -13.34 11.17
CA ILE A 201 -0.20 -13.06 12.61
C ILE A 201 0.53 -11.74 12.78
N VAL A 202 -0.12 -10.80 13.50
CA VAL A 202 0.44 -9.47 13.79
C VAL A 202 0.80 -9.37 15.27
N TRP A 203 2.08 -9.16 15.54
CA TRP A 203 2.61 -8.96 16.89
C TRP A 203 2.82 -7.47 17.16
N ASP A 204 2.53 -7.00 18.36
CA ASP A 204 2.89 -5.64 18.76
C ASP A 204 4.33 -5.59 19.30
N ASN A 205 4.99 -4.46 19.09
CA ASN A 205 6.27 -4.13 19.71
C ASN A 205 6.30 -2.62 20.03
N SER A 206 6.96 -2.22 21.11
CA SER A 206 7.17 -0.80 21.44
C SER A 206 8.38 -0.20 20.72
N ASP A 207 9.32 -1.04 20.26
CA ASP A 207 10.54 -0.58 19.60
C ASP A 207 10.31 -0.23 18.13
N LEU A 208 9.84 1.01 17.90
CA LEU A 208 9.60 1.57 16.58
C LEU A 208 10.90 1.75 15.79
N ILE A 209 11.89 2.42 16.39
CA ILE A 209 13.10 2.86 15.68
C ILE A 209 13.90 1.67 15.15
N THR A 210 14.15 0.65 15.98
CA THR A 210 14.93 -0.52 15.55
C THR A 210 14.23 -1.25 14.40
N HIS A 211 12.92 -1.47 14.49
CA HIS A 211 12.17 -2.20 13.46
C HIS A 211 12.10 -1.45 12.12
N GLU A 212 11.97 -0.13 12.19
CA GLU A 212 11.89 0.71 11.01
C GLU A 212 13.26 0.83 10.33
N VAL A 213 14.34 1.06 11.10
CA VAL A 213 15.71 1.12 10.58
C VAL A 213 16.13 -0.23 10.00
N MET A 214 15.91 -1.34 10.72
CA MET A 214 16.21 -2.69 10.20
C MET A 214 15.39 -3.00 8.94
N GLY A 215 14.13 -2.57 8.91
CA GLY A 215 13.26 -2.69 7.74
C GLY A 215 13.78 -1.92 6.52
N GLY A 216 14.39 -0.76 6.73
CA GLY A 216 15.05 0.03 5.68
C GLY A 216 16.38 -0.56 5.21
N LEU A 217 17.19 -1.09 6.13
CA LEU A 217 18.51 -1.65 5.81
C LEU A 217 18.44 -3.05 5.16
N LYS A 218 17.33 -3.79 5.33
CA LYS A 218 17.20 -5.17 4.81
C LYS A 218 17.55 -5.30 3.33
N ASN A 219 17.22 -4.30 2.52
CA ASN A 219 17.45 -4.32 1.07
C ASN A 219 18.93 -4.16 0.75
N ILE A 220 19.65 -3.33 1.52
CA ILE A 220 21.10 -3.15 1.39
C ILE A 220 21.81 -4.46 1.77
N TYR A 221 21.41 -5.09 2.87
CA TYR A 221 21.94 -6.39 3.26
C TYR A 221 21.68 -7.48 2.20
N ALA A 222 20.51 -7.47 1.57
CA ALA A 222 20.18 -8.43 0.51
C ALA A 222 21.08 -8.24 -0.72
N ILE A 223 21.31 -7.00 -1.15
CA ILE A 223 22.22 -6.67 -2.25
C ILE A 223 23.66 -7.10 -1.90
N GLY A 224 24.13 -6.76 -0.69
CA GLY A 224 25.46 -7.14 -0.22
C GLY A 224 25.68 -8.65 -0.11
N ALA A 225 24.60 -9.41 0.15
CA ALA A 225 24.61 -10.87 0.17
C ALA A 225 24.47 -11.51 -1.23
N GLY A 226 24.48 -10.73 -2.31
CA GLY A 226 24.36 -11.23 -3.69
C GLY A 226 22.96 -11.69 -4.09
N LYS A 227 21.92 -11.39 -3.29
CA LYS A 227 20.53 -11.67 -3.65
C LYS A 227 19.97 -10.50 -4.46
N PHE A 228 19.48 -10.77 -5.67
CA PHE A 228 18.75 -9.76 -6.45
C PHE A 228 17.52 -9.27 -5.66
N PRO A 229 17.26 -7.95 -5.59
CA PRO A 229 16.21 -7.36 -4.74
C PRO A 229 14.76 -7.70 -5.16
N PHE A 230 14.57 -8.55 -6.17
CA PHE A 230 13.27 -8.93 -6.72
C PHE A 230 12.33 -9.56 -5.67
N ALA A 231 12.88 -10.16 -4.60
CA ALA A 231 12.09 -10.83 -3.56
C ALA A 231 11.59 -9.94 -2.40
N LEU A 232 11.88 -8.63 -2.38
CA LEU A 232 11.72 -7.82 -1.15
C LEU A 232 10.67 -6.70 -1.19
N ASN A 233 10.04 -6.46 -2.35
CA ASN A 233 9.14 -5.32 -2.59
C ASN A 233 7.64 -5.61 -2.54
N HIS A 234 7.23 -6.84 -2.24
CA HIS A 234 5.81 -7.18 -2.18
C HIS A 234 5.38 -7.17 -0.72
N CYS A 235 4.74 -6.12 -0.24
CA CYS A 235 4.30 -5.99 1.15
C CYS A 235 2.77 -5.91 1.13
N LEU A 236 2.05 -6.89 1.72
CA LEU A 236 0.58 -6.99 1.81
C LEU A 236 -0.20 -6.97 0.47
N ILE A 237 -1.26 -7.79 0.40
CA ILE A 237 -2.13 -8.00 -0.78
C ILE A 237 -2.66 -6.70 -1.42
N LEU A 238 -2.96 -5.68 -0.60
CA LEU A 238 -3.50 -4.39 -1.05
C LEU A 238 -2.41 -3.32 -1.28
N LEU A 239 -1.14 -3.64 -1.01
CA LEU A 239 -0.04 -2.70 -0.79
C LEU A 239 1.21 -3.05 -1.61
N SER A 240 1.05 -3.92 -2.60
CA SER A 240 2.08 -4.26 -3.59
C SER A 240 2.38 -3.12 -4.57
N MET A 241 1.93 -1.89 -4.31
CA MET A 241 2.08 -0.67 -5.11
C MET A 241 2.14 0.57 -4.21
N PRO A 242 2.72 1.70 -4.67
CA PRO A 242 2.71 2.97 -3.95
C PRO A 242 1.29 3.54 -3.88
N HIS A 243 0.51 3.08 -2.90
CA HIS A 243 -0.88 3.48 -2.66
C HIS A 243 -1.09 3.92 -1.23
N ILE A 244 -2.05 4.83 -1.06
CA ILE A 244 -2.58 5.18 0.25
C ILE A 244 -3.93 4.51 0.38
N ILE A 245 -4.14 3.76 1.47
CA ILE A 245 -5.42 3.13 1.77
C ILE A 245 -6.03 3.85 2.95
N SER A 246 -7.23 4.38 2.76
CA SER A 246 -7.96 5.11 3.78
C SER A 246 -9.19 4.34 4.23
N PHE A 247 -9.44 4.33 5.54
CA PHE A 247 -10.64 3.78 6.16
C PHE A 247 -11.42 4.92 6.80
N SER A 248 -12.71 4.99 6.51
CA SER A 248 -13.71 5.88 7.10
C SER A 248 -14.96 5.12 7.52
#